data_AF-A0A9D1EHP9-F1
#
_entry.id   AF-A0A9D1EHP9-F1
#
_cell.length_a   1.000
_cell.length_b   1.000
_cell.length_c   1.000
_cell.angle_alpha   90.00
_cell.angle_beta   90.00
_cell.angle_gamma   90.00
#
_symmetry.space_group_name_H-M   'P 1'
#
loop_
_entity.id
_entity.type
_entity.pdbx_description
1 polymer ?
#
loop_
_entity_poly.entity_id
_entity_poly.type
_entity_poly.pdbx_seq_one_letter_code
_entity_poly.pdbx_strand_id
1 'polypeptide(L)' 'NTLNAQILYDALLATARKRETEGHLAEAKEVFAEVEDSPVMQQLWTAYQKKFFYAADLEWNIVMKAVRILYSLAEEG' A
#
# COMPACT_ATOMS: atom_id res chain seq x y z
N ASN A 1 9.13 -5.03 -18.95
CA ASN A 1 9.41 -5.00 -17.51
C ASN A 1 8.16 -5.39 -16.77
N THR A 2 8.17 -6.56 -16.16
CA THR A 2 7.07 -7.05 -15.31
C THR A 2 7.62 -7.11 -13.89
N LEU A 3 6.81 -6.72 -12.91
CA LEU A 3 7.17 -6.79 -11.49
C LEU A 3 7.38 -8.27 -11.10
N ASN A 4 8.45 -8.57 -10.36
CA ASN A 4 8.74 -9.92 -9.87
C ASN A 4 8.18 -10.08 -8.45
N ALA A 5 7.23 -11.00 -8.28
CA ALA A 5 6.55 -11.27 -7.01
C ALA A 5 7.50 -11.69 -5.88
N GLN A 6 8.40 -12.65 -6.15
CA GLN A 6 9.37 -13.14 -5.16
C GLN A 6 10.28 -12.02 -4.65
N ILE A 7 10.81 -11.19 -5.57
CA ILE A 7 11.69 -10.07 -5.18
C ILE A 7 10.90 -9.06 -4.33
N LEU A 8 9.63 -8.82 -4.64
CA LEU A 8 8.78 -7.93 -3.85
C LEU A 8 8.51 -8.51 -2.45
N TYR A 9 8.17 -9.80 -2.36
CA TYR A 9 7.96 -10.49 -1.09
C TYR A 9 9.21 -10.44 -0.20
N ASP A 10 10.36 -10.81 -0.75
CA ASP A 10 11.64 -10.83 -0.01
C ASP A 10 11.99 -9.43 0.51
N ALA A 11 11.80 -8.40 -0.32
CA ALA A 11 12.08 -7.02 0.06
C ALA A 11 11.11 -6.50 1.16
N LEU A 12 9.82 -6.84 1.05
CA LEU A 12 8.82 -6.50 2.06
C LEU A 12 9.16 -7.16 3.40
N LEU A 13 9.42 -8.47 3.39
CA LEU A 13 9.75 -9.25 4.58
C LEU A 13 11.06 -8.78 5.23
N ALA A 14 12.10 -8.51 4.43
CA ALA A 14 13.36 -7.97 4.93
C ALA A 14 13.18 -6.61 5.62
N THR A 15 12.31 -5.75 5.06
CA THR A 15 12.00 -4.44 5.65
C THR A 15 11.24 -4.59 6.96
N ALA A 16 10.24 -5.47 7.01
CA ALA A 16 9.45 -5.74 8.21
C ALA A 16 10.32 -6.30 9.35
N ARG A 17 11.18 -7.29 9.04
CA ARG A 17 12.15 -7.87 10.00
C ARG A 17 13.15 -6.84 10.51
N LYS A 18 13.70 -6.00 9.63
CA LYS A 18 14.63 -4.93 10.03
C LYS A 18 14.00 -3.94 11.02
N ARG A 19 12.68 -3.79 10.97
CA ARG A 19 11.90 -2.93 11.87
C ARG A 19 11.28 -3.69 13.04
N GLU A 20 11.48 -5.01 13.14
CA GLU A 20 10.87 -5.88 14.15
C GLU A 20 9.33 -5.80 14.12
N THR A 21 8.75 -5.79 12.91
CA THR A 21 7.31 -5.57 12.67
C THR A 21 6.69 -6.63 11.74
N GLU A 22 7.36 -7.75 11.51
CA GLU A 22 6.86 -8.84 10.67
C GLU A 22 5.51 -9.40 11.16
N GLY A 23 5.22 -9.32 12.46
CA GLY A 23 3.94 -9.73 13.03
C GLY A 23 2.76 -8.93 12.47
N HIS A 24 2.95 -7.63 12.19
CA HIS A 24 1.90 -6.77 11.64
C HIS A 24 1.53 -7.12 10.20
N LEU A 25 2.32 -7.92 9.50
CA LEU A 25 1.96 -8.38 8.15
C LEU A 25 0.68 -9.23 8.18
N ALA A 26 0.41 -9.97 9.26
CA ALA A 26 -0.82 -10.74 9.40
C ALA A 26 -2.08 -9.86 9.44
N GLU A 27 -1.95 -8.61 9.88
CA GLU A 27 -3.03 -7.64 10.04
C GLU A 27 -3.17 -6.71 8.82
N ALA A 28 -2.32 -6.87 7.80
CA ALA A 28 -2.21 -5.92 6.69
C ALA A 28 -3.55 -5.64 6.00
N LYS A 29 -4.38 -6.66 5.77
CA LYS A 29 -5.69 -6.52 5.11
C LYS A 29 -6.67 -5.70 5.94
N GLU A 30 -6.67 -5.87 7.26
CA GLU A 30 -7.51 -5.10 8.19
C GLU A 30 -7.03 -3.64 8.25
N VAL A 31 -5.72 -3.43 8.36
CA VAL A 31 -5.12 -2.10 8.32
C VAL A 31 -5.43 -1.38 7.01
N PHE A 32 -5.40 -2.06 5.86
CA PHE A 32 -5.79 -1.45 4.59
C PHE A 32 -7.26 -1.01 4.57
N ALA A 33 -8.16 -1.79 5.15
CA ALA A 33 -9.58 -1.40 5.25
C ALA A 33 -9.75 -0.15 6.13
N GLU A 34 -9.13 -0.13 7.31
CA GLU A 34 -9.16 1.04 8.20
C GLU A 34 -8.59 2.30 7.51
N VAL A 35 -7.45 2.16 6.82
CA VAL A 35 -6.81 3.26 6.10
C VAL A 35 -7.68 3.75 4.95
N GLU A 36 -8.32 2.84 4.20
CA GLU A 36 -9.20 3.22 3.08
C GLU A 36 -10.42 4.01 3.58
N ASP A 37 -11.04 3.55 4.65
CA ASP A 37 -12.24 4.14 5.23
C ASP A 37 -11.97 5.42 6.03
N SER A 38 -10.71 5.70 6.38
CA SER A 38 -10.32 6.87 7.16
C SER A 38 -10.57 8.19 6.40
N PRO A 39 -11.47 9.06 6.88
CA PRO A 39 -11.70 10.37 6.26
C PRO A 39 -10.46 11.27 6.32
N VAL A 40 -9.61 11.08 7.34
CA VAL A 40 -8.36 11.82 7.49
C VAL A 40 -7.39 11.45 6.37
N MET A 41 -7.23 10.17 6.07
CA MET A 41 -6.34 9.72 4.99
C MET A 41 -6.82 10.22 3.61
N GLN A 42 -8.14 10.17 3.37
CA GLN A 42 -8.74 10.69 2.16
C GLN A 42 -8.52 12.21 1.98
N GLN A 43 -8.65 12.98 3.06
CA GLN A 43 -8.37 14.42 3.04
C GLN A 43 -6.89 14.73 2.79
N LEU A 44 -5.98 13.97 3.41
CA LEU A 44 -4.54 14.10 3.17
C LEU A 44 -4.17 13.79 1.73
N TRP A 45 -4.76 12.74 1.15
CA TRP A 45 -4.58 12.42 -0.27
C TRP A 45 -5.10 13.54 -1.17
N THR A 46 -6.30 14.05 -0.92
CA THR A 46 -6.87 15.18 -1.69
C THR A 46 -5.97 16.42 -1.62
N ALA A 47 -5.40 16.73 -0.45
CA ALA A 47 -4.45 17.83 -0.30
C ALA A 47 -3.16 17.58 -1.10
N TYR A 48 -2.68 16.34 -1.14
CA TYR A 48 -1.53 15.94 -1.94
C TYR A 48 -1.77 16.13 -3.44
N GLN A 49 -2.91 15.66 -3.96
CA GLN A 49 -3.28 15.82 -5.37
C GLN A 49 -3.32 17.29 -5.81
N LYS A 50 -3.83 18.19 -4.96
CA LYS A 50 -3.84 19.65 -5.22
C LYS A 50 -2.43 20.23 -5.38
N LYS A 51 -1.44 19.64 -4.71
CA LYS A 51 -0.05 20.11 -4.75
C LYS A 51 0.75 19.49 -5.90
N PHE A 52 0.41 18.27 -6.30
CA PHE A 52 1.20 17.48 -7.23
C PHE A 52 0.36 17.02 -8.44
N PHE A 53 0.53 17.71 -9.57
CA PHE A 53 -0.26 17.50 -10.78
C PHE A 53 -0.19 16.06 -11.32
N TYR A 54 0.93 15.35 -11.13
CA TYR A 54 1.06 13.96 -11.60
C TYR A 54 0.12 12.98 -10.86
N ALA A 55 -0.43 13.39 -9.73
CA ALA A 55 -1.39 12.61 -8.95
C ALA A 55 -2.83 13.12 -9.11
N ALA A 56 -3.07 14.17 -9.92
CA ALA A 56 -4.37 14.83 -10.01
C ALA A 56 -5.51 13.88 -10.39
N ASP A 57 -5.23 12.90 -11.25
CA ASP A 57 -6.23 11.95 -11.76
C ASP A 57 -6.27 10.61 -10.99
N LEU A 58 -5.54 10.51 -9.88
CA LEU A 58 -5.47 9.29 -9.07
C LEU A 58 -6.41 9.39 -7.87
N GLU A 59 -7.64 8.92 -8.00
CA GLU A 59 -8.58 8.85 -6.87
C GLU A 59 -8.06 7.93 -5.73
N TRP A 60 -8.50 8.20 -4.49
CA TRP A 60 -8.05 7.45 -3.31
C TRP A 60 -8.32 5.95 -3.40
N ASN A 61 -9.50 5.57 -3.88
CA ASN A 61 -9.89 4.18 -4.15
C ASN A 61 -8.94 3.48 -5.15
N ILE A 62 -8.44 4.19 -6.16
CA ILE A 62 -7.49 3.66 -7.15
C ILE A 62 -6.15 3.35 -6.45
N VAL A 63 -5.69 4.27 -5.59
CA VAL A 63 -4.47 4.06 -4.79
C VAL A 63 -4.62 2.86 -3.88
N MET A 64 -5.71 2.78 -3.11
CA MET A 64 -5.93 1.66 -2.19
C MET A 64 -6.11 0.32 -2.90
N LYS A 65 -6.77 0.31 -4.07
CA LYS A 65 -6.84 -0.88 -4.92
C LYS A 65 -5.46 -1.32 -5.40
N ALA A 66 -4.60 -0.38 -5.81
CA ALA A 66 -3.24 -0.70 -6.23
C ALA A 66 -2.40 -1.28 -5.07
N VAL A 67 -2.52 -0.71 -3.86
CA VAL A 67 -1.85 -1.24 -2.65
C VAL A 67 -2.26 -2.69 -2.39
N ARG A 68 -3.55 -3.01 -2.47
CA ARG A 68 -4.04 -4.39 -2.27
C ARG A 68 -3.52 -5.35 -3.32
N ILE A 69 -3.52 -4.94 -4.60
CA ILE A 69 -2.99 -5.77 -5.70
C ILE A 69 -1.49 -6.06 -5.47
N LEU A 70 -0.71 -5.04 -5.11
CA LEU A 70 0.72 -5.20 -4.85
C LEU A 70 0.98 -6.12 -3.65
N TYR A 71 0.19 -5.99 -2.59
CA TYR A 71 0.31 -6.86 -1.43
C TYR A 71 -0.08 -8.31 -1.74
N SER A 72 -1.19 -8.53 -2.45
CA SER A 72 -1.58 -9.88 -2.89
C SER A 72 -0.55 -10.51 -3.81
N LEU A 73 0.06 -9.74 -4.71
CA LEU A 73 1.16 -10.22 -5.55
C LEU A 73 2.37 -10.64 -4.70
N ALA A 74 2.66 -9.92 -3.61
CA ALA A 74 3.73 -10.29 -2.70
C ALA A 74 3.39 -11.57 -1.92
N GLU A 75 2.12 -11.80 -1.54
CA GLU A 75 1.70 -13.04 -0.86
C GLU A 75 1.79 -14.30 -1.76
N GLU A 76 1.75 -14.14 -3.07
CA GLU A 76 1.84 -15.24 -4.06
C GLU A 76 3.27 -15.71 -4.34
N GLY A 77 4.28 -14.92 -3.96
CA GLY A 77 5.69 -15.20 -4.18
C GLY A 77 6.41 -15.71 -2.94
#